data_AF-A0A916VN24-F1
#
_entry.id   AF-A0A916VN24-F1
#
_cell.length_a   1.000
_cell.length_b   1.000
_cell.length_c   1.000
_cell.angle_alpha   90.00
_cell.angle_beta   90.00
_cell.angle_gamma   90.00
#
_symmetry.space_group_name_H-M   'P 1'
#
loop_
_entity.id
_entity.type
_entity.pdbx_description
1 polymer ?
#
loop_
_entity_poly.entity_id
_entity_poly.type
_entity_poly.pdbx_seq_one_letter_code
_entity_poly.pdbx_strand_id
1 'polypeptide(L)'
;MSNENSLIASRWYVKEQWGWSYDSYISDEDALDFLKALLVCTKGDGVISKPEREYVIGFAACRELPLSVIEAARAYDANEDIADIMSRSSIVQKAKKGMIYWAIKACSADAEYNNQEKAAVRKMAGLMGISEQIVEEIEAVIIEEQKLKEKRNALVYDSTVLWE
;
A
#
# COMPACT_ATOMS: atom_id res chain seq x y z
N MET A 1 -18.61 14.05 -6.93
CA MET A 1 -19.72 13.08 -6.78
C MET A 1 -19.12 11.71 -7.00
N SER A 2 -19.17 10.84 -5.98
CA SER A 2 -18.84 9.41 -6.14
C SER A 2 -19.76 8.83 -7.23
N ASN A 3 -19.19 8.06 -8.15
CA ASN A 3 -19.98 7.29 -9.10
C ASN A 3 -20.44 6.04 -8.34
N GLU A 4 -21.73 5.70 -8.34
CA GLU A 4 -22.23 4.49 -7.68
C GLU A 4 -21.42 3.23 -8.07
N ASN A 5 -20.96 3.19 -9.32
CA ASN A 5 -20.09 2.13 -9.83
C ASN A 5 -18.70 2.11 -9.16
N SER A 6 -18.11 3.26 -8.82
CA SER A 6 -16.80 3.30 -8.15
C SER A 6 -16.89 2.82 -6.71
N LEU A 7 -18.00 3.08 -6.02
CA LEU A 7 -18.24 2.56 -4.67
C LEU A 7 -18.47 1.05 -4.66
N ILE A 8 -19.25 0.54 -5.61
CA ILE A 8 -19.43 -0.91 -5.79
C ILE A 8 -18.07 -1.58 -6.06
N ALA A 9 -17.27 -1.01 -6.97
CA ALA A 9 -15.95 -1.54 -7.31
C ALA A 9 -15.00 -1.55 -6.10
N SER A 10 -14.95 -0.46 -5.33
CA SER A 10 -14.12 -0.38 -4.13
C SER A 10 -14.54 -1.40 -3.08
N ARG A 11 -15.84 -1.51 -2.77
CA ARG A 11 -16.35 -2.52 -1.82
C ARG A 11 -16.03 -3.94 -2.25
N TRP A 12 -16.24 -4.26 -3.53
CA TRP A 12 -15.89 -5.56 -4.07
C TRP A 12 -14.39 -5.84 -3.93
N TYR A 13 -13.53 -4.89 -4.29
CA TYR A 13 -12.08 -5.02 -4.15
C TYR A 13 -11.67 -5.28 -2.70
N VAL A 14 -12.16 -4.47 -1.76
CA VAL A 14 -11.83 -4.64 -0.34
C VAL A 14 -12.32 -5.98 0.20
N LYS A 15 -13.51 -6.43 -0.23
CA LYS A 15 -14.07 -7.71 0.16
C LYS A 15 -13.23 -8.88 -0.35
N GLU A 16 -12.83 -8.85 -1.62
CA GLU A 16 -12.04 -9.92 -2.23
C GLU A 16 -10.61 -9.98 -1.69
N GLN A 17 -9.99 -8.82 -1.44
CA GLN A 17 -8.61 -8.79 -0.94
C GLN A 17 -8.51 -9.12 0.55
N TRP A 18 -9.46 -8.65 1.37
CA TRP A 18 -9.32 -8.66 2.84
C TRP A 18 -10.49 -9.32 3.59
N GLY A 19 -11.56 -9.68 2.89
CA GLY A 19 -12.79 -10.16 3.52
C GLY A 19 -13.61 -9.09 4.24
N TRP A 20 -13.14 -7.83 4.25
CA TRP A 20 -13.77 -6.74 4.97
C TRP A 20 -14.98 -6.19 4.23
N SER A 21 -15.96 -5.74 5.01
CA SER A 21 -17.10 -4.96 4.53
C SER A 21 -17.05 -3.60 5.24
N TYR A 22 -17.38 -2.52 4.54
CA TYR A 22 -17.40 -1.19 5.12
C TYR A 22 -18.56 -0.36 4.57
N ASP A 23 -19.18 0.41 5.47
CA ASP A 23 -20.35 1.24 5.18
C ASP A 23 -20.06 2.74 5.30
N SER A 24 -18.93 3.10 5.91
CA SER A 24 -18.47 4.48 6.03
C SER A 24 -17.03 4.63 5.55
N TYR A 25 -16.74 5.81 4.99
CA TYR A 25 -15.38 6.18 4.61
C TYR A 25 -14.65 6.80 5.79
N ILE A 26 -13.33 6.68 5.76
CA ILE A 26 -12.44 7.51 6.58
C ILE A 26 -12.51 8.96 6.06
N SER A 27 -12.13 9.93 6.89
CA SER A 27 -12.07 11.33 6.46
C SER A 27 -11.01 11.54 5.37
N ASP A 28 -11.15 12.59 4.56
CA ASP A 28 -10.15 12.95 3.54
C ASP A 28 -8.76 13.20 4.17
N GLU A 29 -8.74 13.78 5.37
CA GLU A 29 -7.53 14.03 6.15
C GLU A 29 -6.87 12.72 6.58
N ASP A 30 -7.63 11.79 7.17
CA ASP A 30 -7.11 10.47 7.55
C ASP A 30 -6.64 9.66 6.34
N ALA A 31 -7.36 9.75 5.22
CA ALA A 31 -6.98 9.11 3.97
C ALA A 31 -5.66 9.67 3.44
N LEU A 32 -5.50 10.99 3.45
CA LEU A 32 -4.28 11.63 3.01
C LEU A 32 -3.11 11.28 3.92
N ASP A 33 -3.28 11.29 5.25
CA ASP A 33 -2.24 10.90 6.19
C ASP A 33 -1.84 9.43 6.04
N PHE A 34 -2.79 8.55 5.74
CA PHE A 34 -2.48 7.15 5.40
C PHE A 34 -1.59 7.06 4.15
N LEU A 35 -1.94 7.77 3.07
CA LEU A 35 -1.14 7.76 1.84
C LEU A 35 0.22 8.40 2.03
N LYS A 36 0.32 9.47 2.82
CA LYS A 36 1.58 10.11 3.17
C LYS A 36 2.49 9.16 3.95
N ALA A 37 1.95 8.48 4.96
CA ALA A 37 2.70 7.47 5.71
C ALA A 37 3.19 6.34 4.79
N LEU A 38 2.34 5.87 3.87
CA LEU A 38 2.72 4.85 2.90
C LEU A 38 3.86 5.31 1.99
N LEU A 39 3.79 6.53 1.47
CA LEU A 39 4.84 7.11 0.65
C LEU A 39 6.14 7.32 1.44
N VAL A 40 6.08 7.76 2.70
CA VAL A 40 7.27 7.88 3.58
C VAL A 40 7.91 6.51 3.83
N CYS A 41 7.11 5.46 4.07
CA CYS A 41 7.63 4.11 4.22
C CYS A 41 8.25 3.57 2.93
N THR A 42 7.63 3.87 1.78
CA THR A 42 8.09 3.43 0.45
C THR A 42 9.40 4.14 0.07
N LYS A 43 9.52 5.45 0.33
CA LYS A 43 10.71 6.26 0.05
C LYS A 43 11.95 5.86 0.87
N GLY A 44 11.90 4.90 1.78
CA GLY A 44 12.88 4.82 2.88
C GLY A 44 14.37 4.78 2.47
N ASP A 45 14.70 4.52 1.20
CA ASP A 45 16.03 4.57 0.57
C ASP A 45 16.45 5.99 0.07
N GLY A 46 15.52 6.93 0.01
CA GLY A 46 15.69 8.33 -0.37
C GLY A 46 14.92 8.72 -1.64
N VAL A 47 14.39 7.78 -2.42
CA VAL A 47 13.72 8.04 -3.71
C VAL A 47 12.42 7.25 -3.79
N ILE A 48 11.42 7.78 -4.50
CA ILE A 48 10.25 7.00 -4.92
C ILE A 48 10.26 7.00 -6.44
N SER A 49 10.48 5.84 -7.04
CA SER A 49 10.38 5.63 -8.48
C SER A 49 8.96 5.87 -8.98
N LYS A 50 8.82 6.03 -10.29
CA LYS A 50 7.49 6.19 -10.90
C LYS A 50 6.58 4.96 -10.66
N PRO A 51 7.03 3.70 -10.85
CA PRO A 51 6.21 2.51 -10.56
C PRO A 51 5.73 2.43 -9.11
N GLU A 52 6.60 2.70 -8.14
CA GLU A 52 6.25 2.70 -6.71
C GLU A 52 5.16 3.74 -6.40
N ARG A 53 5.32 4.96 -6.92
CA ARG A 53 4.31 6.01 -6.75
C ARG A 53 2.99 5.62 -7.40
N GLU A 54 3.04 5.11 -8.63
CA GLU A 54 1.84 4.66 -9.34
C GLU A 54 1.15 3.51 -8.62
N TYR A 55 1.89 2.62 -7.94
CA TYR A 55 1.33 1.59 -7.08
C TYR A 55 0.52 2.19 -5.92
N VAL A 56 1.09 3.14 -5.19
CA VAL A 56 0.40 3.82 -4.06
C VAL A 56 -0.84 4.57 -4.55
N ILE A 57 -0.75 5.22 -5.71
CA ILE A 57 -1.90 5.91 -6.29
C ILE A 57 -2.96 4.91 -6.79
N GLY A 58 -2.57 3.78 -7.36
CA GLY A 58 -3.48 2.69 -7.73
C GLY A 58 -4.22 2.13 -6.52
N PHE A 59 -3.52 1.97 -5.39
CA PHE A 59 -4.12 1.60 -4.10
C PHE A 59 -5.18 2.62 -3.63
N ALA A 60 -4.91 3.92 -3.78
CA ALA A 60 -5.86 4.97 -3.44
C ALA A 60 -7.09 4.95 -4.37
N ALA A 61 -6.85 4.81 -5.67
CA ALA A 61 -7.89 4.82 -6.70
C ALA A 61 -8.85 3.63 -6.59
N CYS A 62 -8.34 2.42 -6.34
CA CYS A 62 -9.19 1.24 -6.18
C CYS A 62 -10.05 1.27 -4.91
N ARG A 63 -9.72 2.17 -3.97
CA ARG A 63 -10.48 2.43 -2.74
C ARG A 63 -11.42 3.62 -2.83
N GLU A 64 -11.59 4.16 -4.05
CA GLU A 64 -12.44 5.32 -4.32
C GLU A 64 -12.13 6.53 -3.43
N LEU A 65 -10.84 6.76 -3.14
CA LEU A 65 -10.45 7.98 -2.45
C LEU A 65 -10.72 9.20 -3.36
N PRO A 66 -11.12 10.36 -2.80
CA PRO A 66 -11.39 11.55 -3.59
C PRO A 66 -10.19 11.96 -4.46
N LEU A 67 -10.46 12.47 -5.67
CA LEU A 67 -9.41 12.91 -6.59
C LEU A 67 -8.49 13.97 -5.96
N SER A 68 -9.03 14.87 -5.12
CA SER A 68 -8.23 15.84 -4.37
C SER A 68 -7.20 15.19 -3.45
N VAL A 69 -7.58 14.11 -2.76
CA VAL A 69 -6.68 13.34 -1.88
C VAL A 69 -5.63 12.61 -2.72
N ILE A 70 -6.04 11.99 -3.83
CA ILE A 70 -5.13 11.30 -4.74
C ILE A 70 -4.08 12.24 -5.32
N GLU A 71 -4.49 13.42 -5.79
CA GLU A 71 -3.58 14.41 -6.37
C GLU A 71 -2.68 15.04 -5.31
N ALA A 72 -3.19 15.26 -4.09
CA ALA A 72 -2.36 15.70 -2.98
C ALA A 72 -1.28 14.65 -2.62
N ALA A 73 -1.62 13.37 -2.59
CA ALA A 73 -0.65 12.29 -2.39
C ALA A 73 0.34 12.17 -3.57
N ARG A 74 -0.15 12.35 -4.81
CA ARG A 74 0.71 12.31 -6.01
C ARG A 74 1.79 13.38 -5.97
N ALA A 75 1.45 14.59 -5.53
CA ALA A 75 2.36 15.73 -5.42
C ALA A 75 3.22 15.73 -4.14
N TYR A 76 3.01 14.78 -3.23
CA TYR A 76 3.69 14.75 -1.93
C TYR A 76 5.12 14.17 -2.02
N ASP A 77 6.09 14.90 -1.46
CA ASP A 77 7.53 14.58 -1.53
C ASP A 77 8.00 13.50 -0.53
N ALA A 78 7.15 13.12 0.43
CA ALA A 78 7.44 12.08 1.42
C ALA A 78 8.69 12.33 2.28
N ASN A 79 8.90 13.58 2.70
CA ASN A 79 10.00 13.98 3.58
C ASN A 79 9.59 14.18 5.06
N GLU A 80 8.31 14.00 5.42
CA GLU A 80 7.88 14.12 6.81
C GLU A 80 8.43 12.98 7.67
N ASP A 81 8.59 13.22 8.97
CA ASP A 81 8.88 12.18 9.96
C ASP A 81 7.65 11.29 10.15
N ILE A 82 7.82 9.97 10.01
CA ILE A 82 6.75 9.01 10.21
C ILE A 82 6.16 9.09 11.63
N ALA A 83 6.96 9.46 12.64
CA ALA A 83 6.50 9.66 14.00
C ALA A 83 5.48 10.82 14.11
N ASP A 84 5.67 11.90 13.35
CA ASP A 84 4.75 13.03 13.32
C ASP A 84 3.41 12.63 12.71
N ILE A 85 3.42 11.91 11.59
CA ILE A 85 2.20 11.39 10.94
C ILE A 85 1.46 10.43 11.89
N MET A 86 2.21 9.55 12.53
CA MET A 86 1.69 8.62 13.53
C MET A 86 1.10 9.32 14.75
N SER A 87 1.63 10.47 15.16
CA SER A 87 1.11 11.20 16.32
C SER A 87 -0.26 11.83 16.06
N ARG A 88 -0.52 12.25 14.81
CA ARG A 88 -1.77 12.93 14.42
C ARG A 88 -2.83 12.00 13.82
N SER A 89 -2.45 10.87 13.21
CA SER A 89 -3.40 9.94 12.58
C SER A 89 -3.56 8.63 13.37
N SER A 90 -4.72 8.47 13.99
CA SER A 90 -5.09 7.23 14.69
C SER A 90 -5.22 6.03 13.74
N ILE A 91 -5.49 6.28 12.45
CA ILE A 91 -5.59 5.24 11.42
C ILE A 91 -4.22 4.68 11.12
N VAL A 92 -3.22 5.54 10.92
CA VAL A 92 -1.82 5.12 10.70
C VAL A 92 -1.31 4.31 11.90
N GLN A 93 -1.63 4.74 13.13
CA GLN A 93 -1.27 4.00 14.36
C GLN A 93 -1.87 2.59 14.45
N LYS A 94 -3.09 2.39 13.95
CA LYS A 94 -3.73 1.07 13.92
C LYS A 94 -3.21 0.20 12.78
N ALA A 95 -2.81 0.82 11.68
CA ALA A 95 -2.46 0.14 10.44
C ALA A 95 -0.96 -0.12 10.25
N LYS A 96 -0.11 0.05 11.27
CA LYS A 96 1.37 0.01 11.12
C LYS A 96 1.88 -1.24 10.38
N LYS A 97 1.41 -2.44 10.74
CA LYS A 97 1.80 -3.68 10.04
C LYS A 97 1.32 -3.69 8.58
N GLY A 98 0.09 -3.24 8.35
CA GLY A 98 -0.45 -3.07 7.00
C GLY A 98 0.35 -2.06 6.18
N MET A 99 0.86 -0.98 6.82
CA MET A 99 1.69 0.02 6.16
C MET A 99 2.98 -0.58 5.63
N ILE A 100 3.67 -1.39 6.44
CA ILE A 100 4.87 -2.11 6.03
C ILE A 100 4.57 -3.09 4.90
N TYR A 101 3.48 -3.86 5.02
CA TYR A 101 3.04 -4.76 3.96
C TYR A 101 2.83 -4.04 2.63
N TRP A 102 2.12 -2.90 2.63
CA TRP A 102 1.87 -2.14 1.41
C TRP A 102 3.12 -1.43 0.88
N ALA A 103 4.00 -0.96 1.76
CA ALA A 103 5.26 -0.35 1.36
C ALA A 103 6.16 -1.36 0.64
N ILE A 104 6.27 -2.59 1.15
CA ILE A 104 7.03 -3.67 0.47
C ILE A 104 6.45 -3.96 -0.90
N LYS A 105 5.12 -4.08 -1.03
CA LYS A 105 4.48 -4.31 -2.33
C LYS A 105 4.62 -3.13 -3.29
N ALA A 106 4.67 -1.91 -2.77
CA ALA A 106 4.96 -0.72 -3.56
C ALA A 106 6.40 -0.76 -4.08
N CYS A 107 7.39 -0.99 -3.21
CA CYS A 107 8.80 -1.17 -3.61
C CYS A 107 8.96 -2.29 -4.64
N SER A 108 8.21 -3.38 -4.51
CA SER A 108 8.25 -4.48 -5.49
C SER A 108 7.56 -4.17 -6.84
N ALA A 109 7.02 -2.97 -7.06
CA ALA A 109 6.23 -2.65 -8.25
C ALA A 109 7.04 -2.63 -9.55
N ASP A 110 8.34 -2.38 -9.48
CA ASP A 110 9.27 -2.45 -10.61
C ASP A 110 9.93 -3.84 -10.78
N ALA A 111 9.44 -4.83 -10.03
CA ALA A 111 9.88 -6.22 -9.98
C ALA A 111 11.20 -6.49 -9.21
N GLU A 112 11.79 -5.49 -8.54
CA GLU A 112 12.96 -5.70 -7.68
C GLU A 112 12.73 -5.16 -6.28
N TYR A 113 12.60 -6.04 -5.27
CA TYR A 113 12.70 -5.63 -3.86
C TYR A 113 14.12 -5.87 -3.35
N ASN A 114 14.99 -4.88 -3.59
CA ASN A 114 16.43 -5.01 -3.41
C ASN A 114 16.86 -4.83 -1.94
N ASN A 115 18.16 -5.02 -1.66
CA ASN A 115 18.68 -4.95 -0.29
C ASN A 115 18.62 -3.53 0.32
N GLN A 116 18.63 -2.48 -0.49
CA GLN A 116 18.53 -1.10 -0.01
C GLN A 116 17.09 -0.80 0.44
N GLU A 117 16.11 -1.18 -0.37
CA GLU A 117 14.68 -1.07 -0.01
C GLU A 117 14.33 -1.93 1.21
N LYS A 118 14.89 -3.14 1.32
CA LYS A 118 14.74 -3.98 2.52
C LYS A 118 15.23 -3.26 3.78
N ALA A 119 16.44 -2.70 3.72
CA ALA A 119 17.01 -1.97 4.85
C ALA A 119 16.17 -0.72 5.19
N ALA A 120 15.70 -0.01 4.18
CA ALA A 120 14.84 1.15 4.28
C ALA A 120 13.49 0.84 4.96
N VAL A 121 12.78 -0.19 4.48
CA VAL A 121 11.50 -0.62 5.06
C VAL A 121 11.70 -1.10 6.49
N ARG A 122 12.76 -1.87 6.79
CA ARG A 122 13.06 -2.31 8.17
C ARG A 122 13.36 -1.15 9.11
N LYS A 123 14.07 -0.12 8.63
CA LYS A 123 14.28 1.12 9.38
C LYS A 123 12.94 1.79 9.71
N MET A 124 12.05 1.93 8.73
CA MET A 124 10.72 2.52 8.93
C MET A 124 9.87 1.69 9.88
N ALA A 125 9.87 0.36 9.74
CA ALA A 125 9.21 -0.55 10.67
C ALA A 125 9.70 -0.37 12.11
N GLY A 126 11.02 -0.24 12.30
CA GLY A 126 11.62 0.06 13.61
C GLY A 126 11.12 1.37 14.21
N LEU A 127 11.05 2.45 13.42
CA LEU A 127 10.49 3.74 13.85
C LEU A 127 9.00 3.63 14.23
N MET A 128 8.26 2.74 13.57
CA MET A 128 6.86 2.44 13.88
C MET A 128 6.69 1.46 15.05
N GLY A 129 7.79 1.01 15.67
CA GLY A 129 7.78 0.06 16.79
C GLY A 129 7.39 -1.36 16.38
N ILE A 130 7.72 -1.77 15.16
CA ILE A 130 7.53 -3.12 14.64
C ILE A 130 8.88 -3.85 14.71
N SER A 131 8.89 -5.06 15.27
CA SER A 131 10.11 -5.87 15.35
C SER A 131 10.52 -6.41 13.99
N GLU A 132 11.82 -6.66 13.81
CA GLU A 132 12.37 -7.24 12.59
C GLU A 132 11.72 -8.60 12.25
N GLN A 133 11.48 -9.45 13.25
CA GLN A 133 10.75 -10.71 13.07
C GLN A 133 9.37 -10.51 12.40
N ILE A 134 8.60 -9.49 12.80
CA ILE A 134 7.29 -9.24 12.18
C ILE A 134 7.46 -8.76 10.73
N VAL A 135 8.54 -8.02 10.41
CA VAL A 135 8.82 -7.63 9.03
C VAL A 135 9.17 -8.85 8.18
N GLU A 136 9.98 -9.78 8.70
CA GLU A 136 10.30 -11.05 8.04
C GLU A 136 9.04 -11.90 7.77
N GLU A 137 8.12 -11.98 8.75
CA GLU A 137 6.82 -12.64 8.58
C GLU A 137 5.98 -11.99 7.47
N ILE A 138 5.97 -10.65 7.40
CA ILE A 138 5.27 -9.91 6.33
C ILE A 138 5.91 -10.20 4.96
N GLU A 139 7.25 -10.18 4.86
CA GLU A 139 7.97 -10.51 3.64
C GLU A 139 7.65 -11.94 3.16
N ALA A 140 7.61 -12.90 4.09
CA ALA A 140 7.26 -14.28 3.80
C ALA A 140 5.83 -14.40 3.22
N VAL A 141 4.85 -13.72 3.83
CA VAL A 141 3.47 -13.70 3.33
C VAL A 141 3.38 -13.12 1.92
N ILE A 142 4.09 -12.03 1.63
CA ILE A 142 4.09 -11.42 0.28
C ILE A 142 4.66 -12.38 -0.77
N ILE A 143 5.73 -13.11 -0.43
CA ILE A 143 6.31 -14.12 -1.31
C ILE A 143 5.32 -15.28 -1.55
N GLU A 144 4.64 -15.74 -0.50
CA GLU A 144 3.62 -16.79 -0.61
C GLU A 144 2.42 -16.35 -1.45
N GLU A 145 1.94 -15.12 -1.27
CA GLU A 145 0.86 -14.53 -2.08
C GLU A 145 1.22 -14.52 -3.56
N GLN A 146 2.44 -14.08 -3.91
CA GLN A 146 2.88 -14.00 -5.29
C GLN A 146 2.97 -15.38 -5.93
N LYS A 147 3.55 -16.37 -5.23
CA LYS A 147 3.59 -17.77 -5.70
C LYS A 147 2.19 -18.35 -5.90
N LEU A 148 1.27 -18.07 -4.97
CA LEU A 148 -0.11 -18.55 -5.07
C LEU A 148 -0.85 -17.87 -6.23
N LYS A 149 -0.63 -16.57 -6.45
CA LYS A 149 -1.18 -15.82 -7.58
C LYS A 149 -0.70 -16.39 -8.92
N GLU A 150 0.60 -16.68 -9.05
CA GLU A 150 1.18 -17.31 -10.25
C GLU A 150 0.57 -18.70 -10.49
N LYS A 151 0.52 -19.55 -9.45
CA LYS A 151 -0.11 -20.86 -9.51
C LYS A 151 -1.58 -20.78 -9.95
N ARG A 152 -2.35 -19.85 -9.38
CA ARG A 152 -3.76 -19.63 -9.73
C ARG A 152 -3.88 -19.20 -11.19
N ASN A 153 -3.06 -18.26 -11.64
CA ASN A 153 -3.13 -17.76 -13.02
C ASN A 153 -2.76 -18.85 -14.03
N ALA A 154 -1.77 -19.69 -13.71
CA ALA A 154 -1.41 -20.85 -14.52
C ALA A 154 -2.55 -21.88 -14.60
N LEU A 155 -3.28 -22.10 -13.49
CA LEU A 155 -4.40 -23.04 -13.44
C LEU A 155 -5.66 -22.54 -14.15
N VAL A 156 -5.99 -21.25 -13.99
CA VAL A 156 -7.28 -20.68 -14.45
C VAL A 156 -7.21 -20.19 -15.89
N TYR A 157 -6.05 -19.70 -16.31
CA TYR A 157 -5.89 -19.06 -17.63
C TYR A 157 -4.78 -19.69 -18.47
N ASP A 158 -4.18 -20.81 -18.04
CA ASP A 158 -3.01 -21.41 -18.71
C ASP A 158 -1.86 -20.40 -18.92
N SER A 159 -1.73 -19.43 -18.00
CA SER A 159 -0.82 -18.28 -18.10
C SER A 159 -1.07 -17.35 -19.30
N THR A 160 -2.22 -17.48 -19.96
CA THR A 160 -2.65 -16.62 -21.08
C THR A 160 -3.14 -15.28 -20.54
N VAL A 161 -2.61 -14.19 -21.09
CA VAL A 161 -3.13 -12.84 -20.86
C VAL A 161 -4.29 -12.61 -21.84
N LEU A 162 -5.48 -12.34 -21.32
CA LEU A 162 -6.70 -12.20 -22.14
C LEU A 162 -6.85 -10.82 -22.80
N TRP A 163 -6.17 -9.80 -22.28
CA TRP A 163 -6.29 -8.42 -22.72
C TRP A 163 -4.89 -7.80 -22.76
N GLU A 164 -4.46 -7.38 -23.95
CA GLU A 164 -3.25 -6.58 -24.22
C GLU A 164 -3.66 -5.20 -24.75
#